data_AF-A0A9P8RNM9-F1
#
_entry.id   AF-A0A9P8RNM9-F1
#
_cell.length_a   1.000
_cell.length_b   1.000
_cell.length_c   1.000
_cell.angle_alpha   90.00
_cell.angle_beta   90.00
_cell.angle_gamma   90.00
#
_symmetry.space_group_name_H-M   'P 1'
#
loop_
_entity.id
_entity.type
_entity.pdbx_description
1 polymer ?
#
loop_
_entity_poly.entity_id
_entity_poly.type
_entity_poly.pdbx_seq_one_letter_code
_entity_poly.pdbx_strand_id
1 'polypeptide(L)'
;MALWVTKQRATQGPVFGSTDEFEGLGIFFDTYKNNRPGVTFPYVMAMLGDGHTKYDHGNDGKSNELAGCSARIRQADVTTKARLTYFQDSYLKLELQYQHPDEWIECFTANDVRLPSVAYLGFSAETGELSDDHDIISISTKSLYEPNSAGNGGRPSNAGDSKGRGAKKGKSYDPNRGKGGAGWMFIKAVLVLVGCILAYVGYTAWRTQQRKSRF
;
A
#
# COMPACT_ATOMS: atom_id res chain seq x y z
N MET A 1 -12.62 -4.79 17.07
CA MET A 1 -13.18 -4.14 15.85
C MET A 1 -12.90 -5.00 14.61
N ALA A 2 -13.58 -4.74 13.50
CA ALA A 2 -13.39 -5.45 12.23
C ALA A 2 -13.39 -4.50 11.03
N LEU A 3 -12.60 -4.86 10.00
CA LEU A 3 -12.64 -4.31 8.65
C LEU A 3 -13.23 -5.36 7.71
N TRP A 4 -14.14 -4.93 6.84
CA TRP A 4 -14.90 -5.79 5.94
C TRP A 4 -14.65 -5.42 4.49
N VAL A 5 -14.47 -6.44 3.65
CA VAL A 5 -14.59 -6.36 2.19
C VAL A 5 -15.56 -7.46 1.76
N THR A 6 -16.86 -7.18 1.84
CA THR A 6 -17.93 -8.19 1.77
C THR A 6 -19.04 -7.80 0.79
N LYS A 7 -19.86 -8.77 0.35
CA LYS A 7 -21.04 -8.49 -0.46
C LYS A 7 -22.17 -7.83 0.33
N GLN A 8 -22.38 -8.28 1.58
CA GLN A 8 -23.39 -7.73 2.47
C GLN A 8 -22.97 -6.32 2.93
N ARG A 9 -23.92 -5.38 2.98
CA ARG A 9 -23.66 -4.00 3.40
C ARG A 9 -24.37 -3.68 4.71
N ALA A 10 -23.61 -3.19 5.68
CA ALA A 10 -24.10 -2.55 6.91
C ALA A 10 -25.21 -3.36 7.64
N THR A 11 -25.10 -4.68 7.61
CA THR A 11 -26.03 -5.58 8.32
C THR A 11 -25.45 -5.82 9.71
N GLN A 12 -26.17 -5.40 10.74
CA GLN A 12 -25.76 -5.60 12.13
C GLN A 12 -25.82 -7.09 12.50
N GLY A 13 -24.92 -7.52 13.38
CA GLY A 13 -24.90 -8.88 13.90
C GLY A 13 -23.85 -9.07 14.99
N PRO A 14 -23.62 -10.34 15.40
CA PRO A 14 -22.79 -10.67 16.55
C PRO A 14 -21.28 -10.65 16.24
N VAL A 15 -20.87 -10.53 14.99
CA VAL A 15 -19.45 -10.65 14.60
C VAL A 15 -18.82 -9.27 14.60
N PHE A 16 -18.29 -8.85 15.76
CA PHE A 16 -17.73 -7.50 15.95
C PHE A 16 -18.72 -6.40 15.52
N GLY A 17 -20.02 -6.60 15.78
CA GLY A 17 -21.09 -5.68 15.41
C GLY A 17 -21.62 -5.83 13.97
N SER A 18 -21.11 -6.78 13.19
CA SER A 18 -21.57 -7.09 11.82
C SER A 18 -22.21 -8.47 11.73
N THR A 19 -22.88 -8.73 10.61
CA THR A 19 -23.57 -9.98 10.31
C THR A 19 -22.62 -11.19 10.36
N ASP A 20 -23.11 -12.30 10.93
CA ASP A 20 -22.47 -13.61 10.82
C ASP A 20 -22.72 -14.22 9.43
N GLU A 21 -22.03 -15.31 9.10
CA GLU A 21 -22.17 -16.00 7.80
C GLU A 21 -21.97 -15.02 6.61
N PHE A 22 -20.99 -14.13 6.72
CA PHE A 22 -20.69 -13.14 5.70
C PHE A 22 -20.05 -13.77 4.45
N GLU A 23 -20.18 -13.11 3.30
CA GLU A 23 -19.50 -13.52 2.06
C GLU A 23 -18.45 -12.46 1.67
N GLY A 24 -17.17 -12.85 1.71
CA GLY A 24 -16.03 -11.97 1.43
C GLY A 24 -14.96 -12.05 2.52
N LEU A 25 -14.25 -10.95 2.76
CA LEU A 25 -13.13 -10.88 3.70
C LEU A 25 -13.52 -10.12 4.97
N GLY A 26 -13.26 -10.74 6.12
CA GLY A 26 -13.25 -10.10 7.43
C GLY A 26 -11.82 -10.03 7.97
N ILE A 27 -11.37 -8.85 8.35
CA ILE A 27 -10.13 -8.64 9.13
C ILE A 27 -10.54 -8.24 10.54
N PHE A 28 -10.24 -9.11 11.50
CA PHE A 28 -10.62 -8.95 12.89
C PHE A 28 -9.43 -8.45 13.69
N PHE A 29 -9.60 -7.31 14.36
CA PHE A 29 -8.67 -6.76 15.33
C PHE A 29 -9.23 -7.10 16.71
N ASP A 30 -8.84 -8.27 17.22
CA ASP A 30 -9.37 -8.83 18.45
C ASP A 30 -8.49 -8.47 19.65
N THR A 31 -9.10 -7.82 20.62
CA THR A 31 -8.44 -7.31 21.82
C THR A 31 -8.68 -8.20 23.04
N TYR A 32 -9.60 -9.15 22.96
CA TYR A 32 -10.01 -9.98 24.08
C TYR A 32 -9.75 -11.45 23.79
N LYS A 33 -9.00 -12.12 24.66
CA LYS A 33 -8.69 -13.54 24.52
C LYS A 33 -9.80 -14.37 25.12
N ASN A 34 -10.60 -15.05 24.30
CA ASN A 34 -11.55 -16.05 24.78
C ASN A 34 -10.80 -17.37 25.05
N ASN A 35 -10.67 -18.25 24.05
CA ASN A 35 -10.07 -19.58 24.23
C ASN A 35 -9.06 -19.93 23.13
N ARG A 36 -8.09 -19.04 22.91
CA ARG A 36 -7.06 -19.27 21.89
C ARG A 36 -5.66 -19.53 22.47
N PRO A 37 -5.26 -20.79 22.68
CA PRO A 37 -3.95 -21.14 23.20
C PRO A 37 -2.84 -20.83 22.18
N GLY A 38 -1.65 -20.49 22.68
CA GLY A 38 -0.45 -20.30 21.86
C GLY A 38 -0.31 -18.93 21.18
N VAL A 39 -1.29 -18.03 21.29
CA VAL A 39 -1.19 -16.66 20.77
C VAL A 39 -1.30 -15.61 21.87
N THR A 40 -0.67 -14.45 21.61
CA THR A 40 -0.73 -13.27 22.47
C THR A 40 -1.73 -12.28 21.89
N PHE A 41 -2.55 -11.67 22.75
CA PHE A 41 -3.51 -10.65 22.36
C PHE A 41 -2.95 -9.24 22.64
N PRO A 42 -3.35 -8.21 21.86
CA PRO A 42 -4.32 -8.26 20.76
C PRO A 42 -3.84 -9.07 19.56
N TYR A 43 -4.78 -9.72 18.88
CA TYR A 43 -4.54 -10.59 17.76
C TYR A 43 -5.31 -10.09 16.53
N VAL A 44 -4.61 -9.96 15.41
CA VAL A 44 -5.19 -9.52 14.14
C VAL A 44 -5.24 -10.71 13.21
N MET A 45 -6.42 -11.06 12.71
CA MET A 45 -6.59 -12.19 11.80
C MET A 45 -7.51 -11.89 10.63
N ALA A 46 -7.31 -12.63 9.55
CA ALA A 46 -8.16 -12.65 8.38
C ALA A 46 -9.00 -13.93 8.34
N MET A 47 -10.25 -13.79 7.91
CA MET A 47 -11.15 -14.90 7.59
C MET A 47 -11.81 -14.61 6.25
N LEU A 48 -11.88 -15.63 5.39
CA LEU A 48 -12.72 -15.61 4.20
C LEU A 48 -14.05 -16.28 4.53
N GLY A 49 -15.13 -15.52 4.44
CA GLY A 49 -16.49 -16.00 4.59
C GLY A 49 -17.06 -16.43 3.25
N ASP A 50 -17.72 -17.59 3.26
CA ASP A 50 -18.38 -18.23 2.12
C ASP A 50 -19.90 -17.98 2.08
N GLY A 51 -20.44 -17.20 3.03
CA GLY A 51 -21.88 -16.96 3.17
C GLY A 51 -22.62 -18.00 4.04
N HIS A 52 -21.91 -18.99 4.61
CA HIS A 52 -22.51 -20.10 5.36
C HIS A 52 -21.77 -20.45 6.64
N THR A 53 -20.46 -20.22 6.67
CA THR A 53 -19.59 -20.56 7.78
C THR A 53 -19.71 -19.51 8.88
N LYS A 54 -20.09 -19.96 10.08
CA LYS A 54 -20.21 -19.10 11.26
C LYS A 54 -18.86 -18.72 11.85
N TYR A 55 -18.80 -17.54 12.44
CA TYR A 55 -17.67 -17.12 13.24
C TYR A 55 -17.67 -17.82 14.62
N ASP A 56 -16.57 -18.48 14.96
CA ASP A 56 -16.41 -19.13 16.27
C ASP A 56 -15.92 -18.15 17.33
N HIS A 57 -16.87 -17.44 17.97
CA HIS A 57 -16.58 -16.54 19.08
C HIS A 57 -15.88 -17.24 20.26
N GLY A 58 -16.21 -18.51 20.52
CA GLY A 58 -15.68 -19.25 21.66
C GLY A 58 -14.18 -19.47 21.55
N ASN A 59 -13.65 -19.62 20.34
CA ASN A 59 -12.23 -19.88 20.08
C ASN A 59 -11.57 -18.80 19.22
N ASP A 60 -12.08 -17.56 19.27
CA ASP A 60 -11.50 -16.39 18.58
C ASP A 60 -11.31 -16.64 17.06
N GLY A 61 -12.30 -17.29 16.44
CA GLY A 61 -12.37 -17.68 15.02
C GLY A 61 -11.21 -18.54 14.50
N LYS A 62 -10.45 -19.19 15.39
CA LYS A 62 -9.25 -19.98 15.08
C LYS A 62 -9.48 -21.03 13.98
N SER A 63 -10.63 -21.68 13.94
CA SER A 63 -10.95 -22.74 12.97
C SER A 63 -10.98 -22.26 11.52
N ASN A 64 -11.33 -20.99 11.31
CA ASN A 64 -11.57 -20.38 10.01
C ASN A 64 -10.53 -19.28 9.69
N GLU A 65 -9.42 -19.28 10.41
CA GLU A 65 -8.34 -18.33 10.17
C GLU A 65 -7.64 -18.62 8.86
N LEU A 66 -7.58 -17.61 8.00
CA LEU A 66 -6.74 -17.61 6.82
C LEU A 66 -5.28 -17.31 7.18
N ALA A 67 -5.07 -16.22 7.94
CA ALA A 67 -3.75 -15.79 8.41
C ALA A 67 -3.91 -14.76 9.54
N GLY A 68 -2.90 -14.57 10.38
CA GLY A 68 -2.95 -13.60 11.45
C GLY A 68 -1.60 -13.34 12.14
N CYS A 69 -1.57 -12.33 13.00
CA CYS A 69 -0.41 -11.96 13.80
C CYS A 69 -0.81 -11.39 15.17
N SER A 70 0.06 -11.53 16.16
CA SER A 70 -0.05 -10.79 17.43
C SER A 70 0.49 -9.37 17.25
N ALA A 71 -0.31 -8.35 17.59
CA ALA A 71 0.08 -6.96 17.45
C ALA A 71 -0.44 -6.12 18.63
N ARG A 72 0.45 -5.37 19.29
CA ARG A 72 0.11 -4.51 20.44
C ARG A 72 -0.48 -3.19 19.96
N ILE A 73 -1.72 -3.25 19.47
CA ILE A 73 -2.43 -2.11 18.86
C ILE A 73 -3.28 -1.29 19.85
N ARG A 74 -3.45 -1.76 21.09
CA ARG A 74 -4.10 -1.00 22.17
C ARG A 74 -3.10 -0.08 22.84
N GLN A 75 -3.51 1.17 23.12
CA GLN A 75 -2.71 2.16 23.85
C GLN A 75 -1.28 2.29 23.31
N ALA A 76 -1.14 2.22 21.98
CA ALA A 76 0.16 2.36 21.33
C ALA A 76 0.68 3.79 21.49
N ASP A 77 2.01 3.94 21.59
CA ASP A 77 2.69 5.24 21.72
C ASP A 77 2.56 6.10 20.46
N VAL A 78 2.15 5.48 19.34
CA VAL A 78 1.97 6.12 18.04
C VAL A 78 0.57 5.86 17.51
N THR A 79 0.08 6.73 16.63
CA THR A 79 -1.18 6.50 15.93
C THR A 79 -1.12 5.19 15.14
N THR A 80 -2.00 4.26 15.47
CA THR A 80 -2.06 2.96 14.81
C THR A 80 -2.61 3.11 13.40
N LYS A 81 -2.00 2.40 12.44
CA LYS A 81 -2.48 2.35 11.06
C LYS A 81 -2.50 0.90 10.58
N ALA A 82 -3.47 0.58 9.72
CA ALA A 82 -3.52 -0.68 9.01
C ALA A 82 -3.54 -0.41 7.50
N ARG A 83 -2.74 -1.15 6.74
CA ARG A 83 -2.69 -1.12 5.28
C ARG A 83 -3.00 -2.52 4.75
N LEU A 84 -4.21 -2.68 4.23
CA LEU A 84 -4.61 -3.88 3.51
C LEU A 84 -4.36 -3.67 2.01
N THR A 85 -3.55 -4.55 1.43
CA THR A 85 -3.23 -4.56 0.00
C THR A 85 -3.78 -5.84 -0.59
N TYR A 86 -4.73 -5.72 -1.52
CA TYR A 86 -5.22 -6.84 -2.30
C TYR A 86 -4.79 -6.66 -3.75
N PHE A 87 -4.07 -7.64 -4.27
CA PHE A 87 -3.69 -7.71 -5.65
C PHE A 87 -4.29 -8.98 -6.24
N GLN A 88 -5.23 -8.80 -7.17
CA GLN A 88 -6.02 -9.90 -7.71
C GLN A 88 -5.11 -10.99 -8.28
N ASP A 89 -5.43 -12.25 -7.96
CA ASP A 89 -4.70 -13.44 -8.40
C ASP A 89 -3.21 -13.46 -7.98
N SER A 90 -2.82 -12.64 -7.00
CA SER A 90 -1.45 -12.61 -6.47
C SER A 90 -1.42 -12.75 -4.96
N TYR A 91 -1.73 -11.68 -4.21
CA TYR A 91 -1.63 -11.70 -2.76
C TYR A 91 -2.61 -10.75 -2.07
N LEU A 92 -2.97 -11.13 -0.85
CA LEU A 92 -3.59 -10.30 0.18
C LEU A 92 -2.56 -10.08 1.28
N LYS A 93 -2.14 -8.83 1.49
CA LYS A 93 -1.15 -8.47 2.51
C LYS A 93 -1.73 -7.45 3.48
N LEU A 94 -1.55 -7.71 4.78
CA LEU A 94 -1.85 -6.76 5.84
C LEU A 94 -0.55 -6.28 6.50
N GLU A 95 -0.38 -4.97 6.54
CA GLU A 95 0.72 -4.31 7.24
C GLU A 95 0.16 -3.39 8.32
N LEU A 96 0.81 -3.34 9.47
CA LEU A 96 0.41 -2.57 10.64
C LEU A 96 1.52 -1.61 11.05
N GLN A 97 1.15 -0.40 11.44
CA GLN A 97 2.03 0.55 12.10
C GLN A 97 1.51 0.72 13.53
N TYR A 98 2.30 0.32 14.53
CA TYR A 98 1.92 0.45 15.95
C TYR A 98 3.10 0.61 16.92
N GLN A 99 4.35 0.47 16.45
CA GLN A 99 5.54 0.62 17.30
C GLN A 99 6.20 1.98 17.12
N HIS A 100 6.49 2.35 15.87
CA HIS A 100 7.15 3.60 15.52
C HIS A 100 6.41 4.34 14.40
N PRO A 101 6.52 5.69 14.32
CA PRO A 101 5.92 6.44 13.23
C PRO A 101 6.51 6.04 11.88
N ASP A 102 5.65 5.81 10.90
CA ASP A 102 5.99 5.47 9.52
C ASP A 102 6.76 4.15 9.33
N GLU A 103 6.82 3.32 10.38
CA GLU A 103 7.33 1.96 10.31
C GLU A 103 6.18 0.97 10.10
N TRP A 104 6.18 0.31 8.94
CA TRP A 104 5.19 -0.71 8.59
C TRP A 104 5.74 -2.09 8.90
N ILE A 105 5.05 -2.82 9.77
CA ILE A 105 5.35 -4.19 10.14
C ILE A 105 4.37 -5.10 9.41
N GLU A 106 4.87 -6.06 8.66
CA GLU A 106 4.02 -7.07 8.02
C GLU A 106 3.34 -7.93 9.09
N CYS A 107 2.01 -8.02 9.02
CA CYS A 107 1.22 -8.92 9.86
C CYS A 107 1.13 -10.29 9.19
N PHE A 108 0.65 -10.31 7.95
CA PHE A 108 0.61 -11.52 7.12
C PHE A 108 0.56 -11.18 5.64
N THR A 109 0.96 -12.16 4.83
CA THR A 109 0.70 -12.23 3.40
C THR A 109 0.07 -13.58 3.08
N ALA A 110 -1.08 -13.57 2.42
CA ALA A 110 -1.79 -14.76 1.96
C ALA A 110 -1.90 -14.75 0.43
N ASN A 111 -1.60 -15.88 -0.20
CA ASN A 111 -1.74 -16.05 -1.66
C ASN A 111 -3.09 -16.70 -1.99
N ASP A 112 -3.45 -16.70 -3.27
CA ASP A 112 -4.64 -17.40 -3.79
C ASP A 112 -5.98 -16.96 -3.15
N VAL A 113 -6.03 -15.75 -2.59
CA VAL A 113 -7.25 -15.16 -2.04
C VAL A 113 -8.10 -14.60 -3.17
N ARG A 114 -9.38 -14.98 -3.21
CA ARG A 114 -10.37 -14.46 -4.16
C ARG A 114 -11.46 -13.70 -3.44
N LEU A 115 -11.53 -12.40 -3.69
CA LEU A 115 -12.60 -11.54 -3.17
C LEU A 115 -13.76 -11.43 -4.17
N PRO A 116 -15.00 -11.17 -3.71
CA PRO A 116 -16.12 -10.87 -4.60
C PRO A 116 -15.81 -9.72 -5.56
N SER A 117 -16.25 -9.83 -6.81
CA SER A 117 -16.05 -8.78 -7.84
C SER A 117 -16.75 -7.46 -7.51
N VAL A 118 -17.85 -7.55 -6.75
CA VAL A 118 -18.57 -6.41 -6.19
C VAL A 118 -18.61 -6.61 -4.69
N ALA A 119 -17.96 -5.69 -3.96
CA ALA A 119 -17.88 -5.73 -2.51
C ALA A 119 -17.95 -4.31 -1.94
N TYR A 120 -18.36 -4.22 -0.68
CA TYR A 120 -18.38 -3.00 0.10
C TYR A 120 -17.22 -3.01 1.10
N LEU A 121 -16.53 -1.88 1.19
CA LEU A 121 -15.63 -1.61 2.32
C LEU A 121 -16.48 -1.20 3.52
N GLY A 122 -16.36 -1.93 4.62
CA GLY A 122 -17.09 -1.68 5.86
C GLY A 122 -16.19 -1.75 7.08
N PHE A 123 -16.66 -1.18 8.17
CA PHE A 123 -16.02 -1.27 9.48
C PHE A 123 -17.10 -1.42 10.54
N SER A 124 -16.80 -2.20 11.56
CA SER A 124 -17.69 -2.38 12.71
C SER A 124 -16.88 -2.61 13.98
N ALA A 125 -17.52 -2.39 15.12
CA ALA A 125 -16.97 -2.77 16.40
C ALA A 125 -18.11 -3.17 17.32
N GLU A 126 -17.76 -3.95 18.33
CA GLU A 126 -18.67 -4.41 19.37
C GLU A 126 -17.88 -4.51 20.67
N THR A 127 -18.58 -4.30 21.77
CA THR A 127 -18.09 -4.41 23.14
C THR A 127 -18.95 -5.43 23.87
N GLY A 128 -18.36 -6.20 24.78
CA GLY A 128 -19.06 -7.17 25.62
C GLY A 128 -19.09 -6.73 27.08
N GLU A 129 -18.77 -7.66 27.98
CA GLU A 129 -18.61 -7.36 29.42
C GLU A 129 -17.47 -6.37 29.69
N LEU A 130 -16.45 -6.37 28.83
CA LEU A 130 -15.41 -5.35 28.78
C LEU A 130 -15.62 -4.46 27.56
N SER A 131 -15.26 -3.18 27.73
CA SER A 131 -15.42 -2.14 26.72
C SER A 131 -14.09 -1.46 26.42
N ASP A 132 -13.95 -1.00 25.19
CA ASP A 132 -12.90 -0.10 24.70
C ASP A 132 -13.54 0.86 23.69
N ASP A 133 -12.95 2.05 23.57
CA ASP A 133 -13.26 2.96 22.47
C ASP A 133 -12.63 2.45 21.16
N HIS A 134 -13.40 2.50 20.08
CA HIS A 134 -13.01 1.98 18.77
C HIS A 134 -13.13 3.08 17.71
N ASP A 135 -12.07 3.87 17.56
CA ASP A 135 -12.07 5.05 16.70
C ASP A 135 -11.46 4.81 15.33
N ILE A 136 -12.09 5.36 14.29
CA ILE A 136 -11.54 5.44 12.94
C ILE A 136 -11.29 6.91 12.61
N ILE A 137 -10.02 7.29 12.59
CA ILE A 137 -9.61 8.68 12.32
C ILE A 137 -9.76 9.02 10.84
N SER A 138 -9.34 8.12 9.95
CA SER A 138 -9.43 8.32 8.50
C SER A 138 -9.37 7.00 7.75
N ILE A 139 -9.93 7.01 6.54
CA ILE A 139 -9.88 5.89 5.60
C ILE A 139 -9.36 6.42 4.27
N SER A 140 -8.40 5.72 3.66
CA SER A 140 -7.90 6.03 2.31
C SER A 140 -7.86 4.76 1.49
N THR A 141 -8.53 4.78 0.34
CA THR A 141 -8.61 3.67 -0.60
C THR A 141 -7.99 4.05 -1.93
N LYS A 142 -7.21 3.14 -2.52
CA LYS A 142 -6.55 3.34 -3.81
C LYS A 142 -6.71 2.10 -4.66
N SER A 143 -6.95 2.28 -5.96
CA SER A 143 -6.90 1.20 -6.93
C SER A 143 -5.45 0.92 -7.32
N LEU A 144 -5.09 -0.35 -7.40
CA LEU A 144 -3.79 -0.80 -7.88
C LEU A 144 -3.94 -1.30 -9.31
N TYR A 145 -2.95 -0.99 -10.15
CA TYR A 145 -2.89 -1.44 -11.54
C TYR A 145 -1.52 -2.06 -11.77
N GLU A 146 -1.47 -3.19 -12.46
CA GLU A 146 -0.21 -3.62 -13.06
C GLU A 146 0.26 -2.53 -14.01
N PRO A 147 1.50 -2.03 -13.88
CA PRO A 147 2.09 -1.29 -14.98
C PRO A 147 2.15 -2.29 -16.13
N ASN A 148 1.28 -2.11 -17.15
CA ASN A 148 1.31 -2.91 -18.35
C ASN A 148 2.77 -3.05 -18.77
N SER A 149 3.29 -4.28 -18.69
CA SER A 149 4.47 -4.62 -19.45
C SER A 149 4.03 -4.47 -20.89
N ALA A 150 4.23 -3.27 -21.45
CA ALA A 150 4.01 -2.98 -22.86
C ALA A 150 5.06 -3.76 -23.64
N GLY A 151 4.90 -5.08 -23.66
CA GLY A 151 5.42 -5.96 -24.68
C GLY A 151 4.86 -5.43 -25.98
N ASN A 152 5.73 -4.78 -26.75
CA ASN A 152 5.94 -5.00 -28.17
C ASN A 152 4.79 -5.77 -28.87
N GLY A 153 3.61 -5.13 -28.92
CA GLY A 153 2.42 -5.66 -29.55
C GLY A 153 2.46 -5.32 -31.03
N GLY A 154 3.10 -6.19 -31.80
CA GLY A 154 2.93 -6.22 -33.25
C GLY A 154 1.43 -6.25 -33.57
N ARG A 155 0.98 -5.26 -34.36
CA ARG A 155 -0.37 -5.20 -34.90
C ARG A 155 -0.68 -6.51 -35.64
N PRO A 156 -1.85 -7.15 -35.43
CA PRO A 156 -2.32 -8.17 -36.35
C PRO A 156 -2.74 -7.47 -37.66
N SER A 157 -2.01 -7.77 -38.73
CA SER A 157 -2.39 -7.43 -40.10
C SER A 157 -3.57 -8.31 -40.51
N ASN A 158 -4.76 -7.73 -40.64
CA ASN A 158 -5.82 -8.31 -41.45
C ASN A 158 -6.21 -7.35 -42.57
N ALA A 159 -6.26 -7.95 -43.76
CA ALA A 159 -6.35 -7.34 -45.06
C ALA A 159 -7.72 -6.69 -45.33
N GLY A 160 -7.68 -5.61 -46.11
CA GLY A 160 -8.86 -4.95 -46.67
C GLY A 160 -8.41 -3.96 -47.75
N ASP A 161 -8.61 -4.36 -49.00
CA ASP A 161 -8.34 -3.63 -50.24
C ASP A 161 -8.78 -2.16 -50.25
N SER A 162 -7.95 -1.27 -50.83
CA SER A 162 -8.24 -0.60 -52.13
C SER A 162 -7.45 0.70 -52.36
N LYS A 163 -6.81 0.75 -53.54
CA LYS A 163 -6.45 1.87 -54.45
C LYS A 163 -6.31 3.31 -53.87
N GLY A 164 -5.14 3.92 -54.08
CA GLY A 164 -5.01 5.38 -54.06
C GLY A 164 -3.59 5.91 -54.33
N ARG A 165 -3.44 6.63 -55.44
CA ARG A 165 -2.22 7.30 -55.95
C ARG A 165 -1.46 8.17 -54.93
N GLY A 166 -0.13 7.95 -54.89
CA GLY A 166 0.95 8.96 -54.92
C GLY A 166 0.93 10.18 -54.00
N ALA A 167 1.91 10.29 -53.09
CA ALA A 167 2.66 11.53 -52.82
C ALA A 167 3.87 11.31 -51.88
N LYS A 168 5.05 11.65 -52.39
CA LYS A 168 6.23 12.28 -51.78
C LYS A 168 6.55 12.01 -50.29
N LYS A 169 7.73 11.39 -50.10
CA LYS A 169 8.54 11.37 -48.86
C LYS A 169 8.71 12.77 -48.25
N GLY A 170 8.08 13.00 -47.10
CA GLY A 170 8.48 14.04 -46.15
C GLY A 170 9.30 13.41 -45.02
N LYS A 171 10.54 13.85 -44.82
CA LYS A 171 11.32 13.57 -43.60
C LYS A 171 10.78 14.49 -42.50
N SER A 172 9.99 13.95 -41.58
CA SER A 172 9.64 14.66 -40.35
C SER A 172 10.75 14.43 -39.31
N TYR A 173 11.35 15.53 -38.88
CA TYR A 173 12.30 15.63 -37.78
C TYR A 173 11.53 15.47 -36.46
N ASP A 174 11.82 14.41 -35.71
CA ASP A 174 11.32 14.18 -34.35
C ASP A 174 12.37 14.70 -33.34
N PRO A 175 12.05 15.76 -32.55
CA PRO A 175 13.01 16.38 -31.64
C PRO A 175 13.11 15.69 -30.28
N ASN A 176 12.39 14.59 -30.01
CA ASN A 176 12.36 14.01 -28.66
C ASN A 176 12.90 12.59 -28.55
N ARG A 177 13.96 12.31 -29.32
CA ARG A 177 14.84 11.17 -29.07
C ARG A 177 15.82 11.53 -27.95
N GLY A 178 15.36 11.41 -26.71
CA GLY A 178 16.16 11.56 -25.48
C GLY A 178 17.35 10.59 -25.47
N LYS A 179 18.48 11.05 -26.03
CA LYS A 179 19.79 10.43 -25.90
C LYS A 179 20.27 10.60 -24.46
N GLY A 180 20.16 9.53 -23.67
CA GLY A 180 21.09 9.31 -22.58
C GLY A 180 22.48 9.11 -23.18
N GLY A 181 23.30 10.17 -23.20
CA GLY A 181 24.62 10.11 -23.79
C GLY A 181 25.45 11.34 -23.42
N ALA A 182 26.45 11.12 -22.55
CA ALA A 182 27.63 11.94 -22.25
C ALA A 182 27.48 13.45 -21.93
N GLY A 183 26.67 14.22 -22.66
CA GLY A 183 26.52 15.67 -22.50
C GLY A 183 25.99 16.12 -21.13
N TRP A 184 25.07 15.34 -20.53
CA TRP A 184 24.55 15.63 -19.19
C TRP A 184 25.61 15.48 -18.08
N MET A 185 26.59 14.59 -18.28
CA MET A 185 27.71 14.42 -17.35
C MET A 185 28.72 15.57 -17.47
N PHE A 186 28.94 16.11 -18.68
CA PHE A 186 29.82 17.27 -18.89
C PHE A 186 29.28 18.54 -18.22
N ILE A 187 27.96 18.77 -18.27
CA ILE A 187 27.35 19.95 -17.63
C ILE A 187 27.57 19.94 -16.11
N LYS A 188 27.41 18.78 -15.45
CA LYS A 188 27.69 18.65 -14.01
C LYS A 188 29.16 18.90 -13.68
N ALA A 189 30.09 18.38 -14.50
CA ALA A 189 31.52 18.58 -14.29
C ALA A 189 31.92 20.07 -14.35
N VAL A 190 31.35 20.82 -15.30
CA VAL A 190 31.60 22.26 -15.43
C VAL A 190 31.06 23.03 -14.22
N LEU A 191 29.86 22.71 -13.74
CA LEU A 191 29.27 23.39 -12.57
C LEU A 191 30.09 23.16 -11.29
N VAL A 192 30.63 21.95 -11.10
CA VAL A 192 31.50 21.63 -9.96
C VAL A 192 32.80 22.43 -10.05
N LEU A 193 33.44 22.50 -11.22
CA LEU A 193 34.67 23.27 -11.42
C LEU A 193 34.47 24.77 -11.14
N VAL A 194 33.37 25.35 -11.63
CA VAL A 194 33.03 26.76 -11.36
C VAL A 194 32.79 26.98 -9.86
N GLY A 195 32.08 26.07 -9.19
CA GLY A 195 31.87 26.12 -7.74
C GLY A 195 33.18 26.10 -6.95
N CYS A 196 34.13 25.24 -7.32
CA CYS A 196 35.45 25.17 -6.69
C CYS A 196 36.26 26.46 -6.89
N ILE A 197 36.21 27.06 -8.08
CA ILE A 197 36.90 28.33 -8.37
C ILE A 197 36.31 29.45 -7.52
N LEU A 198 34.98 29.56 -7.44
CA LEU A 198 34.30 30.58 -6.65
C LEU A 198 34.60 30.42 -5.15
N ALA A 199 34.62 29.19 -4.64
CA ALA A 199 34.99 28.91 -3.25
C ALA A 199 36.45 29.30 -2.95
N TYR A 200 37.38 29.03 -3.89
CA TYR A 200 38.78 29.41 -3.75
C TYR A 200 38.97 30.93 -3.76
N VAL A 201 38.30 31.66 -4.66
CA VAL A 201 38.34 33.12 -4.69
C VAL A 201 37.71 33.71 -3.43
N GLY A 202 36.58 33.19 -2.97
CA GLY A 202 35.95 33.61 -1.71
C GLY A 202 36.86 33.38 -0.50
N TYR A 203 37.51 32.21 -0.41
CA TYR A 203 38.45 31.90 0.66
C TYR A 203 39.68 32.81 0.64
N THR A 204 40.26 33.10 -0.53
CA THR A 204 41.43 33.98 -0.64
C THR A 204 41.09 35.44 -0.32
N ALA A 205 39.90 35.92 -0.72
CA ALA A 205 39.39 37.23 -0.36
C ALA A 205 39.13 37.37 1.15
N TRP A 206 38.48 36.36 1.76
CA TRP A 206 38.25 36.33 3.21
C TRP A 206 39.57 36.29 4.00
N ARG A 207 40.53 35.46 3.56
CA ARG A 207 41.85 35.35 4.19
C ARG A 207 42.67 36.64 4.09
N THR A 208 42.56 37.38 2.99
CA THR A 208 43.22 38.69 2.85
C THR A 208 42.54 39.77 3.69
N GLN A 209 41.21 39.72 3.84
CA GLN A 209 40.48 40.62 4.74
C GLN A 209 40.83 40.38 6.23
N GLN A 210 40.94 39.12 6.67
CA GLN A 210 41.38 38.80 8.03
C GLN A 210 42.84 39.20 8.34
N ARG A 211 43.70 39.30 7.32
CA ARG A 211 45.08 39.79 7.48
C ARG A 211 45.16 41.32 7.61
N LYS A 212 44.21 42.05 7.02
CA LYS A 212 44.12 43.52 7.15
C LYS A 212 43.53 43.96 8.49
N SER A 213 42.76 43.11 9.18
CA SER A 213 42.18 43.41 10.49
C SER A 213 43.10 43.06 11.69
N ARG A 214 44.38 42.75 11.45
CA ARG A 214 45.39 42.48 12.51
C ARG A 214 46.56 43.48 12.48
N PHE A 215 46.37 44.64 11.86
CA PHE A 215 47.20 45.84 12.00
C PHE A 215 46.30 47.03 12.30
#